data_AF-A0A7R9HV01-F1
#
_entry.id   AF-A0A7R9HV01-F1
#
_cell.length_a   1.000
_cell.length_b   1.000
_cell.length_c   1.000
_cell.angle_alpha   90.00
_cell.angle_beta   90.00
_cell.angle_gamma   90.00
#
_symmetry.space_group_name_H-M   'P 1'
#
loop_
_entity.id
_entity.type
_entity.pdbx_description
1 polymer ?
#
loop_
_entity_poly.entity_id
_entity_poly.type
_entity_poly.pdbx_seq_one_letter_code
_entity_poly.pdbx_strand_id
1 'polypeptide(L)'
;MFFPNFLRKQQLERCDVNSYRRLDRDTNERALFYATVFDASTKFPQGIFAGYIHHLGNFDECIGIVAQTVDKDQKFKGKHCQVTLTLNNSGETTRNVVWSLCVPSSCKVSELQDILCNILPEGVSVNIDKNNCYVNEGISLEARDWIVV
;
A
#
# COMPACT_ATOMS: atom_id res chain seq x y z
N MET A 1 -4.50 -7.02 -18.40
CA MET A 1 -4.87 -5.71 -17.81
C MET A 1 -6.37 -5.77 -17.45
N PHE A 2 -6.72 -6.38 -16.31
CA PHE A 2 -8.10 -6.36 -15.80
C PHE A 2 -8.01 -6.33 -14.27
N PHE A 3 -7.88 -5.13 -13.74
CA PHE A 3 -8.20 -4.85 -12.35
C PHE A 3 -9.62 -4.31 -12.36
N PRO A 4 -10.55 -4.90 -11.60
CA PRO A 4 -11.89 -4.36 -11.51
C PRO A 4 -11.80 -2.91 -11.02
N ASN A 5 -12.56 -2.01 -11.65
CA ASN A 5 -12.75 -0.61 -11.25
C ASN A 5 -13.10 -0.43 -9.76
N PHE A 6 -13.45 -1.53 -9.09
CA PHE A 6 -13.69 -1.67 -7.66
C PHE A 6 -12.51 -1.25 -6.78
N LEU A 7 -11.29 -1.73 -7.06
CA LEU A 7 -10.11 -1.41 -6.23
C LEU A 7 -9.79 0.09 -6.26
N ARG A 8 -10.01 0.73 -7.41
CA ARG A 8 -9.78 2.16 -7.61
C ARG A 8 -10.71 3.05 -6.76
N LYS A 9 -11.95 2.64 -6.50
CA LYS A 9 -12.85 3.40 -5.62
C LYS A 9 -12.66 3.04 -4.15
N GLN A 10 -12.53 1.75 -3.86
CA GLN A 10 -12.56 1.25 -2.48
C GLN A 10 -11.28 1.57 -1.70
N GLN A 11 -10.11 1.54 -2.36
CA GLN A 11 -8.83 1.92 -1.74
C GLN A 11 -8.74 3.44 -1.48
N LEU A 12 -9.48 4.24 -2.26
CA LEU A 12 -9.52 5.69 -2.14
C LEU A 12 -10.49 6.18 -1.07
N GLU A 13 -11.69 5.60 -0.93
CA GLU A 13 -12.75 6.13 -0.05
C GLU A 13 -12.46 5.97 1.46
N ARG A 14 -11.60 5.02 1.86
CA ARG A 14 -11.40 4.67 3.27
C ARG A 14 -10.07 5.15 3.87
N CYS A 15 -9.02 5.35 3.07
CA CYS A 15 -7.85 6.11 3.52
C CYS A 15 -8.23 7.60 3.53
N ASP A 16 -8.39 8.22 4.71
CA ASP A 16 -9.04 9.51 4.96
C ASP A 16 -9.03 10.54 3.79
N VAL A 17 -10.11 10.50 3.01
CA VAL A 17 -10.38 11.36 1.84
C VAL A 17 -10.52 12.83 2.23
N ASN A 18 -10.75 13.14 3.52
CA ASN A 18 -10.94 14.53 3.96
C ASN A 18 -9.67 15.37 3.80
N SER A 19 -8.50 14.74 3.94
CA SER A 19 -7.20 15.36 3.64
C SER A 19 -7.05 15.66 2.14
N TYR A 20 -7.57 14.79 1.28
CA TYR A 20 -7.53 14.92 -0.18
C TYR A 20 -8.58 15.87 -0.78
N ARG A 21 -9.62 16.26 -0.03
CA ARG A 21 -10.60 17.28 -0.45
C ARG A 21 -9.96 18.67 -0.54
N ARG A 22 -8.80 18.89 0.10
CA ARG A 22 -8.02 20.15 0.05
C ARG A 22 -7.04 20.26 -1.12
N LEU A 23 -6.81 19.16 -1.85
CA LEU A 23 -6.20 19.26 -3.18
C LEU A 23 -7.25 19.85 -4.12
N ASP A 24 -7.22 21.17 -4.29
CA ASP A 24 -8.09 21.85 -5.25
C ASP A 24 -7.25 22.74 -6.17
N ARG A 25 -6.92 22.20 -7.34
CA ARG A 25 -7.22 22.83 -8.64
C ARG A 25 -6.83 21.86 -9.77
N ASP A 26 -7.84 21.39 -10.48
CA ASP A 26 -7.84 20.43 -11.59
C ASP A 26 -8.01 18.95 -11.18
N THR A 27 -9.16 18.38 -11.58
CA THR A 27 -9.53 16.96 -11.43
C THR A 27 -8.44 16.03 -11.97
N ASN A 28 -7.63 16.53 -12.91
CA ASN A 28 -6.52 15.85 -13.54
C ASN A 28 -5.36 15.56 -12.58
N GLU A 29 -4.92 16.51 -11.75
CA GLU A 29 -3.76 16.31 -10.86
C GLU A 29 -4.05 15.29 -9.75
N ARG A 30 -5.26 15.33 -9.20
CA ARG A 30 -5.72 14.32 -8.23
C ARG A 30 -5.77 12.94 -8.89
N ALA A 31 -6.36 12.84 -10.07
CA ALA A 31 -6.44 11.60 -10.82
C ALA A 31 -5.04 11.06 -11.18
N LEU A 32 -4.10 11.93 -11.51
CA LEU A 32 -2.70 11.60 -11.78
C LEU A 32 -2.02 11.03 -10.53
N PHE A 33 -2.11 11.70 -9.39
CA PHE A 33 -1.55 11.18 -8.13
C PHE A 33 -2.10 9.80 -7.78
N TYR A 34 -3.42 9.61 -7.87
CA TYR A 34 -4.00 8.30 -7.58
C TYR A 34 -3.61 7.26 -8.63
N ALA A 35 -3.46 7.64 -9.89
CA ALA A 35 -2.96 6.76 -10.93
C ALA A 35 -1.50 6.34 -10.68
N THR A 36 -0.63 7.26 -10.23
CA THR A 36 0.77 6.94 -9.92
C THR A 36 0.89 6.04 -8.69
N VAL A 37 0.14 6.33 -7.62
CA VAL A 37 0.09 5.46 -6.43
C VAL A 37 -0.43 4.07 -6.81
N PHE A 38 -1.46 4.00 -7.64
CA PHE A 38 -2.01 2.72 -8.10
C PHE A 38 -1.03 1.96 -9.00
N ASP A 39 -0.34 2.60 -9.93
CA ASP A 39 0.62 1.92 -10.81
C ASP A 39 1.87 1.44 -10.06
N ALA A 40 2.29 2.17 -9.01
CA ALA A 40 3.38 1.75 -8.12
C ALA A 40 3.00 0.58 -7.19
N SER A 41 1.70 0.36 -6.96
CA SER A 41 1.23 -0.73 -6.12
C SER A 41 1.37 -2.10 -6.79
N THR A 42 1.41 -3.17 -5.98
CA THR A 42 1.44 -4.53 -6.51
C THR A 42 0.17 -4.85 -7.27
N LYS A 43 0.36 -5.24 -8.53
CA LYS A 43 -0.67 -5.81 -9.38
C LYS A 43 -1.03 -7.22 -8.87
N PHE A 44 -2.30 -7.60 -9.02
CA PHE A 44 -2.87 -8.88 -8.60
C PHE A 44 -1.94 -10.00 -9.05
N PRO A 45 -1.39 -10.74 -8.08
CA PRO A 45 -0.30 -11.66 -8.31
C PRO A 45 -0.74 -12.78 -9.26
N GLN A 46 -0.19 -12.77 -10.48
CA GLN A 46 -0.35 -13.87 -11.41
C GLN A 46 0.75 -14.90 -11.14
N GLY A 47 0.44 -16.18 -11.33
CA GLY A 47 1.42 -17.25 -11.10
C GLY A 47 1.61 -17.67 -9.65
N ILE A 48 0.71 -17.32 -8.72
CA ILE A 48 0.72 -17.92 -7.36
C ILE A 48 0.70 -19.46 -7.44
N PHE A 49 -0.12 -20.01 -8.34
CA PHE A 49 -0.18 -21.46 -8.57
C PHE A 49 1.10 -22.04 -9.16
N ALA A 50 1.94 -21.21 -9.79
CA ALA A 50 3.26 -21.58 -10.29
C ALA A 50 4.38 -21.38 -9.24
N GLY A 51 4.04 -20.98 -8.01
CA GLY A 51 4.99 -20.81 -6.91
C GLY A 51 5.51 -19.39 -6.70
N TYR A 52 5.01 -18.39 -7.44
CA TYR A 52 5.40 -16.99 -7.23
C TYR A 52 4.66 -16.40 -6.03
N ILE A 53 5.35 -16.35 -4.89
CA ILE A 53 4.77 -15.91 -3.61
C ILE A 53 5.18 -14.50 -3.18
N HIS A 54 6.14 -13.85 -3.86
CA HIS A 54 6.59 -12.50 -3.54
C HIS A 54 6.24 -11.53 -4.67
N HIS A 55 5.43 -10.51 -4.36
CA HIS A 55 4.99 -9.49 -5.30
C HIS A 55 5.14 -8.10 -4.66
N LEU A 56 6.32 -7.49 -4.84
CA LEU A 56 6.73 -6.28 -4.12
C LEU A 56 6.44 -4.95 -4.85
N GLY A 57 5.79 -5.02 -6.02
CA GLY A 57 5.40 -3.83 -6.77
C GLY A 57 6.60 -2.96 -7.11
N ASN A 58 6.39 -1.65 -7.26
CA ASN A 58 7.47 -0.70 -7.49
C ASN A 58 7.71 0.15 -6.23
N PHE A 59 8.72 -0.23 -5.46
CA PHE A 59 9.05 0.40 -4.17
C PHE A 59 9.51 1.85 -4.35
N ASP A 60 10.52 2.08 -5.18
CA ASP A 60 11.17 3.38 -5.34
C ASP A 60 10.20 4.43 -5.90
N GLU A 61 9.39 4.05 -6.89
CA GLU A 61 8.34 4.92 -7.40
C GLU A 61 7.32 5.25 -6.31
N CYS A 62 6.90 4.27 -5.51
CA CYS A 62 5.91 4.52 -4.47
C CYS A 62 6.37 5.56 -3.46
N ILE A 63 7.57 5.38 -2.88
CA ILE A 63 8.11 6.31 -1.89
C ILE A 63 8.53 7.65 -2.51
N GLY A 64 8.84 7.66 -3.81
CA GLY A 64 9.20 8.86 -4.58
C GLY A 64 8.02 9.79 -4.88
N ILE A 65 6.78 9.30 -4.79
CA ILE A 65 5.58 10.11 -5.06
C ILE A 65 5.44 11.23 -4.02
N VAL A 66 5.48 12.48 -4.50
CA VAL A 66 5.21 13.68 -3.70
C VAL A 66 4.16 14.53 -4.41
N ALA A 67 2.96 14.65 -3.82
CA ALA A 67 1.95 15.60 -4.27
C ALA A 67 1.97 16.84 -3.38
N GLN A 68 2.04 18.01 -4.00
CA GLN A 68 1.98 19.30 -3.33
C GLN A 68 0.51 19.72 -3.16
N THR A 69 0.17 20.26 -1.99
CA THR A 69 -1.15 20.86 -1.76
C THR A 69 -1.10 22.38 -1.88
N VAL A 70 -2.28 23.01 -1.99
CA VAL A 70 -2.46 24.47 -2.08
C VAL A 70 -1.91 25.18 -0.84
N ASP A 71 -1.98 24.54 0.33
CA ASP A 71 -1.22 24.93 1.52
C ASP A 71 0.19 24.36 1.41
N LYS A 72 1.18 25.23 1.15
CA LYS A 72 2.60 24.88 0.94
C LYS A 72 3.24 24.04 2.07
N ASP A 73 2.54 23.87 3.19
CA ASP A 73 2.97 23.12 4.37
C ASP A 73 2.51 21.64 4.38
N GLN A 74 1.50 21.23 3.60
CA GLN A 74 1.09 19.83 3.51
C GLN A 74 1.56 19.20 2.20
N LYS A 75 2.60 18.35 2.28
CA LYS A 75 3.05 17.49 1.18
C LYS A 75 2.52 16.08 1.42
N PHE A 76 1.74 15.57 0.49
CA PHE A 76 1.33 14.16 0.50
C PHE A 76 2.45 13.32 -0.08
N LYS A 77 2.82 12.26 0.62
CA LYS A 77 3.85 11.32 0.18
C LYS A 77 3.21 9.95 -0.05
N GLY A 78 3.77 9.19 -0.97
CA GLY A 78 3.50 7.77 -1.04
C GLY A 78 4.16 7.02 0.11
N LYS A 79 3.51 5.94 0.52
CA LYS A 79 3.94 4.99 1.54
C LYS A 79 3.83 3.60 0.97
N HIS A 80 4.94 2.87 0.98
CA HIS A 80 4.99 1.49 0.56
C HIS A 80 4.80 0.59 1.79
N CYS A 81 3.78 -0.25 1.78
CA CYS A 81 3.50 -1.18 2.88
C CYS A 81 3.53 -2.62 2.37
N GLN A 82 4.43 -3.44 2.91
CA GLN A 82 4.42 -4.87 2.68
C GLN A 82 3.37 -5.53 3.57
N VAL A 83 2.64 -6.46 2.98
CA VAL A 83 1.61 -7.22 3.66
C VAL A 83 1.87 -8.71 3.38
N THR A 84 1.46 -9.57 4.30
CA THR A 84 1.57 -11.02 4.17
C THR A 84 0.19 -11.62 4.24
N LEU A 85 -0.20 -12.34 3.19
CA LEU A 85 -1.43 -13.12 3.11
C LEU A 85 -1.13 -14.55 3.49
N THR A 86 -1.86 -15.09 4.45
CA THR A 86 -1.78 -16.52 4.78
C THR A 86 -3.03 -17.19 4.26
N LEU A 87 -2.85 -18.12 3.34
CA LEU A 87 -3.91 -18.97 2.81
C LEU A 87 -4.07 -20.17 3.74
N ASN A 88 -5.18 -20.22 4.48
CA ASN A 88 -5.51 -21.34 5.34
C ASN A 88 -6.42 -22.29 4.57
N ASN A 89 -5.87 -23.34 3.98
CA ASN A 89 -6.68 -24.43 3.42
C ASN A 89 -6.73 -25.59 4.42
N SER A 90 -7.90 -26.18 4.62
CA SER A 90 -8.22 -27.15 5.68
C SER A 90 -7.56 -28.53 5.52
N GLY A 91 -6.50 -28.66 4.70
CA GLY A 91 -5.85 -29.95 4.43
C GLY A 91 -4.39 -29.95 3.95
N GLU A 92 -3.82 -28.84 3.46
CA GLU A 92 -2.44 -28.83 2.97
C GLU A 92 -1.77 -27.45 3.16
N THR A 93 -0.56 -27.47 3.73
CA THR A 93 0.46 -26.39 3.88
C THR A 93 -0.05 -24.94 3.80
N THR A 94 0.09 -24.20 4.90
CA THR A 94 -0.06 -22.74 4.93
C THR A 94 0.83 -22.10 3.87
N ARG A 95 0.21 -21.40 2.91
CA ARG A 95 0.95 -20.65 1.88
C ARG A 95 0.94 -19.18 2.23
N ASN A 96 2.13 -18.64 2.44
CA ASN A 96 2.34 -17.22 2.68
C ASN A 96 2.62 -16.53 1.34
N VAL A 97 1.72 -15.63 0.94
CA VAL A 97 1.91 -14.76 -0.21
C VAL A 97 2.23 -13.36 0.30
N VAL A 98 3.40 -12.88 -0.04
CA VAL A 98 3.85 -11.52 0.25
C VAL A 98 3.45 -10.63 -0.91
N TRP A 99 2.69 -9.59 -0.61
CA TRP A 99 2.36 -8.50 -1.53
C TRP A 99 2.77 -7.16 -0.92
N SER A 100 2.76 -6.11 -1.72
CA SER A 100 2.96 -4.76 -1.20
C SER A 100 2.00 -3.76 -1.82
N LEU A 101 1.55 -2.81 -1.03
CA LEU A 101 0.61 -1.80 -1.46
C LEU A 101 1.25 -0.43 -1.36
N CYS A 102 1.11 0.35 -2.43
CA CYS A 102 1.41 1.77 -2.37
C CYS A 102 0.17 2.52 -1.95
N VAL A 103 0.28 3.28 -0.87
CA VAL A 103 -0.82 4.03 -0.28
C VAL A 103 -0.35 5.43 0.13
N PRO A 104 -1.27 6.36 0.35
CA PRO A 104 -0.96 7.62 1.00
C PRO A 104 -0.23 7.48 2.34
N SER A 105 0.65 8.42 2.65
CA SER A 105 1.27 8.55 3.98
C SER A 105 0.24 8.73 5.10
N SER A 106 -0.93 9.31 4.81
CA SER A 106 -2.03 9.50 5.76
C SER A 106 -2.74 8.21 6.19
N CYS A 107 -2.65 7.13 5.42
CA CYS A 107 -3.41 5.91 5.69
C CYS A 107 -2.82 5.14 6.88
N LYS A 108 -3.63 4.54 7.76
CA LYS A 108 -3.12 3.76 8.91
C LYS A 108 -3.10 2.25 8.61
N VAL A 109 -2.28 1.49 9.34
CA VAL A 109 -2.18 0.03 9.19
C VAL A 109 -3.52 -0.67 9.45
N SER A 110 -4.30 -0.19 10.42
CA SER A 110 -5.63 -0.72 10.74
C SER A 110 -6.62 -0.55 9.58
N GLU A 111 -6.62 0.61 8.93
CA GLU A 111 -7.50 0.89 7.79
C GLU A 111 -7.15 0.00 6.59
N LEU A 112 -5.86 -0.26 6.37
CA LEU A 112 -5.40 -1.17 5.33
C LEU A 112 -5.85 -2.59 5.59
N GLN A 113 -5.76 -3.06 6.83
CA GLN A 113 -6.20 -4.41 7.19
C GLN A 113 -7.69 -4.59 6.89
N ASP A 114 -8.52 -3.61 7.27
CA ASP A 114 -9.95 -3.63 6.98
C ASP A 114 -10.26 -3.63 5.48
N ILE A 115 -9.54 -2.83 4.68
CA ILE A 115 -9.73 -2.80 3.22
C ILE A 115 -9.43 -4.17 2.61
N LEU A 116 -8.29 -4.77 2.98
CA LEU A 116 -7.84 -6.03 2.41
C LEU A 116 -8.75 -7.19 2.82
N CYS A 117 -9.23 -7.21 4.07
CA CYS A 117 -10.22 -8.18 4.54
C CYS A 117 -11.57 -8.09 3.81
N ASN A 118 -11.96 -6.91 3.32
CA ASN A 118 -13.20 -6.76 2.53
C ASN A 118 -13.07 -7.21 1.08
N ILE A 119 -11.85 -7.27 0.54
CA ILE A 119 -11.57 -7.63 -0.86
C ILE A 119 -11.28 -9.13 -1.00
N LEU A 120 -10.64 -9.72 0.01
CA LEU A 120 -10.20 -11.11 -0.04
C LEU A 120 -11.32 -12.07 0.34
N PRO A 121 -11.36 -13.26 -0.30
CA PRO A 121 -12.32 -14.30 0.05
C PRO A 121 -12.08 -14.83 1.47
N GLU A 122 -13.12 -15.44 2.05
CA GLU A 122 -13.03 -16.13 3.34
C GLU A 122 -11.95 -17.24 3.30
N GLY A 123 -11.18 -17.38 4.38
CA GLY A 123 -10.05 -18.33 4.47
C GLY A 123 -8.66 -17.74 4.20
N VAL A 124 -8.58 -16.44 3.88
CA VAL A 124 -7.31 -15.70 3.76
C VAL A 124 -7.14 -14.79 4.98
N SER A 125 -6.05 -14.96 5.75
CA SER A 125 -5.71 -14.02 6.81
C SER A 125 -4.69 -12.98 6.32
N VAL A 126 -4.89 -11.74 6.73
CA VAL A 126 -4.05 -10.59 6.35
C VAL A 126 -3.20 -10.18 7.54
N ASN A 127 -1.88 -10.19 7.37
CA ASN A 127 -0.93 -9.71 8.37
C ASN A 127 -0.13 -8.52 7.81
N ILE A 128 -0.24 -7.36 8.46
CA ILE A 128 0.49 -6.14 8.09
C ILE A 128 1.38 -5.75 9.26
N ASP A 129 2.69 -5.73 9.05
CA ASP A 129 3.63 -5.20 10.04
C ASP A 129 3.85 -3.71 9.79
N LYS A 130 3.71 -2.89 10.84
CA LYS A 130 3.97 -1.46 10.79
C LYS A 130 5.42 -1.15 10.43
N ASN A 131 6.36 -2.01 10.80
CA ASN A 131 7.78 -1.84 10.50
C ASN A 131 8.09 -2.06 9.01
N ASN A 132 7.22 -2.76 8.29
CA ASN A 132 7.37 -2.97 6.84
C ASN A 132 6.59 -1.93 6.01
N CYS A 133 6.24 -0.80 6.62
CA CYS A 133 5.63 0.35 5.96
C CYS A 133 6.62 1.52 5.91
N TYR A 134 7.09 1.85 4.71
CA TYR A 134 8.14 2.83 4.48
C TYR A 134 7.60 4.07 3.78
N VAL A 135 8.05 5.24 4.25
CA VAL A 135 7.82 6.55 3.65
C VAL A 135 9.18 7.15 3.32
N ASN A 136 9.25 8.02 2.32
CA ASN A 136 10.45 8.81 2.04
C ASN A 136 10.65 9.92 3.09
N GLU A 137 11.02 9.49 4.28
CA GLU A 137 11.45 10.27 5.43
C GLU A 137 12.71 9.59 5.98
N GLY A 138 13.71 10.39 6.33
CA GLY A 138 14.90 9.85 6.99
C GLY A 138 14.47 9.19 8.30
N ILE A 139 14.73 7.89 8.43
CA ILE A 139 14.56 7.20 9.71
C ILE A 139 15.53 7.88 10.68
N SER A 140 15.02 8.39 11.79
CA SER A 140 15.86 8.91 12.87
C SER A 140 16.49 7.72 13.57
N LEU A 141 17.66 7.31 13.11
CA LEU A 141 18.43 6.22 13.71
C LEU A 141 19.14 6.71 14.97
N GLU A 142 19.02 5.96 16.06
CA GLU A 142 19.80 6.23 17.26
C GLU A 142 21.18 5.57 17.17
N ALA A 143 22.13 6.05 17.97
CA ALA A 143 23.46 5.46 18.10
C ALA A 143 23.46 4.02 18.67
N ARG A 144 22.31 3.35 18.79
CA ARG A 144 22.21 1.93 19.16
C ARG A 144 21.85 1.06 17.96
N ASP A 145 21.29 1.64 16.89
CA ASP A 145 20.85 0.91 15.70
C ASP A 145 22.01 0.55 14.75
N TRP A 146 23.18 1.15 14.93
CA TRP A 146 24.39 0.85 14.14
C TRP A 146 25.26 -0.25 14.76
N ILE A 147 24.94 -0.73 15.97
CA ILE A 147 25.72 -1.79 16.62
C ILE A 147 25.19 -3.13 16.14
N VAL A 148 25.87 -3.68 15.13
CA VAL A 148 25.75 -5.09 14.77
C VAL A 148 26.70 -5.86 15.69
N VAL A 149 26.14 -6.60 16.66
CA VAL A 149 26.91 -7.52 17.53
C VAL A 149 27.10 -8.85 16.83
#